data_AF-A0A8X6RE47-F1
#
_entry.id   AF-A0A8X6RE47-F1
#
_cell.length_a   1.000
_cell.length_b   1.000
_cell.length_c   1.000
_cell.angle_alpha   90.00
_cell.angle_beta   90.00
_cell.angle_gamma   90.00
#
_symmetry.space_group_name_H-M   'P 1'
#
loop_
_entity.id
_entity.type
_entity.pdbx_description
1 polymer ?
#
loop_
_entity_poly.entity_id
_entity_poly.type
_entity_poly.pdbx_seq_one_letter_code
_entity_poly.pdbx_strand_id
1 'polypeptide(L)'
;MRRTLTGQRYVDDILQPHVGPFLNGLPGAISQQYNARPHTARVTQNFLCHFQTLRWPPCSPDLSPVEHVWDQLKRRMPSCHSVLHLELDVQDLWAHLPQDNIRSLINLMPDRLAACIAAGVGPMRY
;
A
#
# COMPACT_ATOMS: atom_id res chain seq x y z
N MET A 1 18.63 -9.59 -11.50
CA MET A 1 19.39 -8.59 -10.71
C MET A 1 18.43 -7.97 -9.69
N ARG A 2 18.51 -8.32 -8.39
CA ARG A 2 17.70 -7.66 -7.35
C ARG A 2 18.23 -6.23 -7.16
N ARG A 3 17.57 -5.25 -7.77
CA ARG A 3 17.97 -3.84 -7.64
C ARG A 3 17.12 -3.18 -6.55
N THR A 4 17.78 -2.67 -5.51
CA THR A 4 17.14 -1.91 -4.43
C THR A 4 16.34 -0.73 -4.99
N LEU A 5 15.15 -0.50 -4.45
CA LEU A 5 14.35 0.68 -4.76
C LEU A 5 14.95 1.90 -4.04
N THR A 6 15.40 2.89 -4.81
CA THR A 6 15.88 4.19 -4.28
C THR A 6 14.75 5.22 -4.40
N GLY A 7 14.86 6.37 -3.73
CA GLY A 7 13.87 7.45 -3.87
C GLY A 7 13.71 7.92 -5.33
N GLN A 8 14.82 8.04 -6.06
CA GLN A 8 14.79 8.42 -7.49
C GLN A 8 14.05 7.37 -8.32
N ARG A 9 14.38 6.08 -8.15
CA ARG A 9 13.72 5.00 -8.87
C ARG A 9 12.25 4.85 -8.50
N TYR A 10 11.90 5.14 -7.25
CA TYR A 10 10.49 5.16 -6.84
C TYR A 10 9.72 6.26 -7.58
N VAL A 11 10.33 7.42 -7.80
CA VAL A 11 9.73 8.48 -8.62
C VAL A 11 9.62 8.04 -10.09
N ASP A 12 10.74 7.61 -10.69
CA ASP A 12 10.83 7.36 -12.13
C ASP A 12 10.08 6.10 -12.56
N ASP A 13 10.19 5.01 -11.78
CA ASP A 13 9.63 3.70 -12.13
C ASP A 13 8.17 3.55 -11.66
N ILE A 14 7.74 4.28 -10.61
CA ILE A 14 6.43 4.05 -9.96
C ILE A 14 5.56 5.31 -9.92
N LEU A 15 6.02 6.39 -9.30
CA LEU A 15 5.16 7.55 -9.03
C LEU A 15 4.77 8.30 -10.31
N GLN A 16 5.76 8.66 -11.13
CA GLN A 16 5.52 9.42 -12.35
C GLN A 16 4.71 8.64 -13.41
N PRO A 17 5.02 7.37 -13.73
CA PRO A 17 4.28 6.64 -14.77
C PRO A 17 2.92 6.10 -14.32
N HIS A 18 2.73 5.82 -13.02
CA HIS A 18 1.53 5.12 -12.55
C HIS A 18 0.70 5.93 -11.54
N VAL A 19 1.31 6.37 -10.43
CA VAL A 19 0.55 6.98 -9.32
C VAL A 19 0.08 8.39 -9.66
N GLY A 20 0.94 9.23 -10.24
CA GLY A 20 0.63 10.61 -10.59
C GLY A 20 -0.55 10.73 -11.56
N PRO A 21 -0.54 10.04 -12.71
CA PRO A 21 -1.66 10.02 -13.65
C PRO A 21 -2.96 9.53 -12.99
N PHE A 22 -2.88 8.51 -12.14
CA PHE A 22 -4.04 7.98 -11.42
C PHE A 22 -4.64 8.99 -10.44
N LEU A 23 -3.80 9.65 -9.62
CA LEU A 23 -4.26 10.66 -8.66
C LEU A 23 -4.81 11.91 -9.36
N ASN A 24 -4.24 12.30 -10.50
CA ASN A 24 -4.78 13.41 -11.30
C ASN A 24 -6.21 13.13 -11.81
N GLY A 25 -6.57 11.86 -12.02
CA GLY A 25 -7.92 11.45 -12.39
C GLY A 25 -8.91 11.37 -11.22
N LEU A 26 -8.46 11.57 -9.97
CA LEU A 26 -9.27 11.40 -8.76
C LEU A 26 -9.24 12.66 -7.89
N PRO A 27 -10.01 13.71 -8.25
CA PRO A 27 -10.03 14.95 -7.51
C PRO A 27 -10.48 14.72 -6.06
N GLY A 28 -9.69 15.24 -5.10
CA GLY A 28 -9.95 15.09 -3.66
C GLY A 28 -9.47 13.77 -3.05
N ALA A 29 -8.82 12.89 -3.82
CA ALA A 29 -8.23 11.68 -3.27
C ALA A 29 -7.03 11.99 -2.35
N ILE A 30 -6.92 11.23 -1.27
CA ILE A 30 -5.79 11.27 -0.34
C ILE A 30 -4.96 10.01 -0.55
N SER A 31 -3.70 10.18 -0.90
CA SER A 31 -2.73 9.09 -1.02
C SER A 31 -2.19 8.68 0.35
N GLN A 32 -1.93 7.39 0.55
CA GLN A 32 -1.29 6.87 1.76
C GLN A 32 -0.07 6.02 1.36
N GLN A 33 1.04 6.18 2.08
CA GLN A 33 2.24 5.36 1.93
C GLN A 33 2.99 5.24 3.26
N TYR A 34 3.77 4.17 3.44
CA TYR A 34 4.64 3.99 4.60
C TYR A 34 5.87 4.90 4.58
N ASN A 35 6.50 5.06 5.74
CA ASN A 35 7.69 5.89 5.93
C ASN A 35 9.02 5.19 5.55
N ALA A 36 9.02 4.31 4.54
CA ALA A 36 10.24 3.68 4.05
C ALA A 36 11.21 4.73 3.48
N ARG A 37 12.53 4.49 3.54
CA ARG A 37 13.54 5.48 3.09
C ARG A 37 13.32 6.03 1.67
N PRO A 38 12.93 5.22 0.67
CA PRO A 38 12.60 5.76 -0.65
C PRO A 38 11.41 6.71 -0.63
N HIS A 39 10.40 6.44 0.20
CA HIS A 39 9.17 7.23 0.29
C HIS A 39 9.39 8.57 1.00
N THR A 40 10.32 8.62 1.96
CA THR A 40 10.67 9.84 2.69
C THR A 40 11.81 10.64 2.07
N ALA A 41 12.39 10.14 0.96
CA ALA A 41 13.44 10.85 0.24
C ALA A 41 12.94 12.19 -0.29
N ARG A 42 13.81 13.21 -0.29
CA ARG A 42 13.47 14.58 -0.74
C ARG A 42 12.86 14.59 -2.14
N VAL A 43 13.40 13.81 -3.08
CA VAL A 43 12.88 13.73 -4.44
C VAL A 43 11.44 13.22 -4.49
N THR A 44 11.11 12.22 -3.66
CA THR A 44 9.77 11.68 -3.55
C THR A 44 8.80 12.66 -2.90
N GLN A 45 9.22 13.33 -1.82
CA GLN A 45 8.41 14.35 -1.16
C GLN A 45 8.15 15.55 -2.09
N ASN A 46 9.13 15.94 -2.91
CA ASN A 46 8.95 16.99 -3.93
C ASN A 46 7.95 16.58 -5.02
N PHE A 47 7.92 15.31 -5.43
CA PHE A 47 6.91 14.84 -6.38
C PHE A 47 5.52 14.90 -5.74
N LEU A 48 5.39 14.40 -4.51
CA LEU A 48 4.12 14.27 -3.81
C LEU A 48 3.56 15.58 -3.25
N CYS A 49 4.32 16.69 -3.26
CA CYS A 49 3.86 17.95 -2.70
C CYS A 49 2.63 18.54 -3.41
N HIS A 50 2.36 18.10 -4.64
CA HIS A 50 1.19 18.48 -5.42
C HIS A 50 -0.07 17.64 -5.11
N PHE A 51 0.07 16.58 -4.31
CA PHE A 51 -1.00 15.65 -3.97
C PHE A 51 -1.29 15.65 -2.47
N GLN A 52 -2.54 15.38 -2.10
CA GLN A 52 -2.86 15.16 -0.69
C GLN A 52 -2.29 13.81 -0.25
N THR A 53 -1.44 13.82 0.78
CA THR A 53 -0.85 12.61 1.35
C THR A 53 -1.17 12.51 2.84
N LEU A 54 -1.71 11.36 3.25
CA LEU A 54 -1.98 11.04 4.64
C LEU A 54 -0.67 10.80 5.39
N ARG A 55 -0.46 11.53 6.49
CA ARG A 55 0.66 11.26 7.41
C ARG A 55 0.41 9.92 8.09
N TRP A 56 1.34 8.99 7.91
CA TRP A 56 1.24 7.66 8.50
C TRP A 56 2.21 7.49 9.67
N PRO A 57 1.76 6.94 10.82
CA PRO A 57 2.65 6.67 11.94
C PRO A 57 3.69 5.58 11.61
N PRO A 58 4.92 5.67 12.14
CA PRO A 58 5.91 4.59 12.02
C PRO A 58 5.38 3.27 12.59
N CYS A 59 5.88 2.15 12.07
CA CYS A 59 5.62 0.80 12.62
C CYS A 59 4.14 0.46 12.81
N SER A 60 3.26 0.98 11.94
CA SER A 60 1.82 0.71 11.98
C SER A 60 1.34 -0.06 10.74
N PRO A 61 1.88 -1.26 10.46
CA PRO A 61 1.39 -2.09 9.35
C PRO A 61 -0.05 -2.54 9.62
N ASP A 62 -0.41 -2.71 10.90
CA ASP A 62 -1.73 -3.18 11.32
C ASP A 62 -2.86 -2.24 10.90
N LEU A 63 -2.55 -0.96 10.76
CA LEU A 63 -3.54 0.02 10.34
C LEU A 63 -3.72 0.02 8.83
N SER A 64 -2.87 -0.61 8.03
CA SER A 64 -2.87 -0.41 6.59
C SER A 64 -3.79 -1.39 5.85
N PRO A 65 -4.76 -0.90 5.05
CA PRO A 65 -5.60 -1.77 4.23
C PRO A 65 -4.79 -2.61 3.23
N VAL A 66 -3.66 -2.10 2.74
CA VAL A 66 -2.85 -2.82 1.74
C VAL A 66 -2.19 -4.08 2.32
N GLU A 67 -1.77 -4.07 3.60
CA GLU A 67 -1.26 -5.30 4.23
C GLU A 67 -2.34 -6.38 4.31
N HIS A 68 -3.58 -5.98 4.54
CA HIS A 68 -4.71 -6.92 4.60
C HIS A 68 -5.03 -7.51 3.24
N VAL A 69 -4.96 -6.70 2.18
CA VAL A 69 -5.07 -7.17 0.81
C VAL A 69 -3.96 -8.20 0.53
N TRP A 70 -2.71 -7.89 0.89
CA TRP A 70 -1.60 -8.82 0.72
C TRP A 70 -1.76 -10.10 1.55
N ASP A 71 -2.29 -10.03 2.77
CA ASP A 71 -2.58 -11.21 3.60
C ASP A 71 -3.62 -12.12 2.94
N GLN A 72 -4.71 -11.55 2.43
CA GLN A 72 -5.73 -12.31 1.69
C GLN A 72 -5.17 -12.99 0.44
N LEU A 73 -4.32 -12.28 -0.32
CA LEU A 73 -3.67 -12.85 -1.51
C LEU A 73 -2.72 -13.99 -1.12
N LYS A 74 -1.88 -13.79 -0.09
CA LYS A 74 -0.97 -14.83 0.41
C LYS A 74 -1.69 -16.10 0.86
N ARG A 75 -2.84 -15.98 1.51
CA ARG A 75 -3.65 -17.15 1.95
C ARG A 75 -4.27 -17.92 0.78
N ARG A 76 -4.52 -17.26 -0.35
CA ARG A 76 -5.08 -17.86 -1.58
C ARG A 76 -4.01 -18.39 -2.53
N MET A 77 -2.76 -17.97 -2.33
CA MET A 77 -1.64 -18.34 -3.19
C MET A 77 -1.43 -19.86 -3.18
N PRO A 78 -1.36 -20.53 -4.34
CA PRO A 78 -0.96 -21.92 -4.40
C PRO A 78 0.52 -22.08 -3.99
N SER A 79 0.91 -23.31 -3.67
CA SER A 79 2.34 -23.62 -3.45
C SER A 79 3.08 -23.59 -4.78
N CYS A 80 3.86 -22.54 -5.02
CA CYS A 80 4.60 -22.36 -6.27
C CYS A 80 6.10 -22.60 -6.08
N HIS A 81 6.70 -23.32 -7.03
CA HIS A 81 8.13 -23.64 -7.02
C HIS A 81 8.96 -22.80 -8.02
N SER A 82 8.33 -21.85 -8.72
CA SER A 82 8.99 -20.95 -9.67
C SER A 82 8.51 -19.51 -9.51
N VAL A 83 9.42 -18.56 -9.78
CA VAL A 83 9.09 -17.13 -9.76
C VAL A 83 8.08 -16.77 -10.85
N LEU A 84 8.16 -17.44 -12.02
CA LEU A 84 7.24 -17.20 -13.13
C LEU A 84 5.79 -17.55 -12.76
N HIS A 85 5.56 -18.74 -12.19
CA HIS A 85 4.20 -19.11 -11.77
C HIS A 85 3.71 -18.19 -10.65
N LEU A 86 4.57 -17.84 -9.70
CA LEU A 86 4.21 -16.89 -8.65
C LEU A 86 3.76 -15.53 -9.21
N GLU A 87 4.43 -15.00 -10.23
CA GLU A 87 4.05 -13.74 -10.86
C GLU A 87 2.69 -13.82 -11.55
N LEU A 88 2.43 -14.90 -12.30
CA LEU A 88 1.15 -15.13 -12.97
C LEU A 88 0.01 -15.29 -11.94
N ASP A 89 0.23 -16.09 -10.90
CA ASP A 89 -0.77 -16.36 -9.88
C ASP A 89 -1.12 -15.09 -9.08
N VAL A 90 -0.13 -14.26 -8.74
CA VAL A 90 -0.38 -12.96 -8.07
C VAL A 90 -1.18 -12.03 -8.96
N GLN A 91 -0.84 -11.94 -10.25
CA GLN A 91 -1.57 -11.08 -11.19
C GLN A 91 -3.02 -11.55 -11.36
N ASP A 92 -3.25 -12.85 -11.49
CA ASP A 92 -4.59 -13.43 -11.61
C ASP A 92 -5.43 -13.20 -10.34
N LEU A 93 -4.87 -13.49 -9.17
CA LEU A 93 -5.54 -13.25 -7.89
C LEU A 93 -5.84 -11.76 -7.65
N TRP A 94 -4.93 -10.88 -8.07
CA TRP A 94 -5.13 -9.44 -7.97
C TRP A 94 -6.28 -8.97 -8.88
N ALA A 95 -6.30 -9.44 -10.13
CA ALA A 95 -7.34 -9.07 -11.11
C ALA A 95 -8.74 -9.52 -10.69
N HIS A 96 -8.84 -10.65 -9.98
CA HIS A 96 -10.10 -11.21 -9.49
C HIS A 96 -10.46 -10.81 -8.05
N LEU A 97 -9.68 -9.93 -7.41
CA LEU A 97 -9.98 -9.47 -6.05
C LEU A 97 -11.25 -8.61 -6.07
N PRO A 98 -12.32 -8.97 -5.33
CA PRO A 98 -13.55 -8.19 -5.35
C PRO A 98 -13.31 -6.78 -4.81
N GLN A 99 -13.74 -5.76 -5.56
CA GLN A 99 -13.57 -4.37 -5.14
C GLN A 99 -14.27 -4.06 -3.80
N ASP A 100 -15.38 -4.75 -3.51
CA ASP A 100 -16.09 -4.60 -2.24
C ASP A 100 -15.28 -5.08 -1.04
N ASN A 101 -14.35 -6.04 -1.23
CA ASN A 101 -13.40 -6.41 -0.18
C ASN A 101 -12.46 -5.23 0.12
N ILE A 102 -11.91 -4.59 -0.91
CA ILE A 102 -11.01 -3.44 -0.75
C ILE A 102 -11.76 -2.27 -0.09
N ARG A 103 -12.98 -1.97 -0.56
CA ARG A 103 -13.83 -0.92 0.01
C ARG A 103 -14.14 -1.19 1.48
N SER A 104 -14.48 -2.43 1.84
CA SER A 104 -14.76 -2.80 3.22
C SER A 104 -13.53 -2.60 4.11
N LEU A 105 -12.33 -2.96 3.66
CA LEU A 105 -11.09 -2.73 4.40
C LEU A 105 -10.80 -1.24 4.62
N ILE A 106 -11.05 -0.39 3.61
CA ILE A 106 -10.92 1.06 3.73
C ILE A 106 -11.97 1.62 4.71
N ASN A 107 -13.23 1.17 4.61
CA ASN A 107 -14.32 1.66 5.46
C ASN A 107 -14.14 1.28 6.94
N LEU A 108 -13.44 0.18 7.24
CA LEU A 108 -13.12 -0.25 8.61
C LEU A 108 -11.95 0.53 9.24
N MET A 109 -11.30 1.42 8.50
CA MET A 109 -10.18 2.22 9.00
C MET A 109 -10.50 3.03 10.26
N PRO A 110 -11.63 3.75 10.36
CA PRO A 110 -11.95 4.53 11.55
C PRO A 110 -12.09 3.65 12.80
N ASP A 111 -12.77 2.51 12.68
CA ASP A 111 -12.97 1.58 13.80
C ASP A 111 -11.64 0.96 14.27
N ARG A 112 -10.76 0.63 13.31
CA ARG A 112 -9.40 0.13 13.59
C ARG A 112 -8.54 1.17 14.29
N LEU A 113 -8.61 2.43 13.85
CA LEU A 113 -7.92 3.53 14.51
C LEU A 113 -8.44 3.73 15.94
N ALA A 114 -9.76 3.68 16.14
CA ALA A 114 -10.37 3.78 17.47
C ALA A 114 -9.91 2.64 18.39
N ALA A 115 -9.86 1.40 17.88
CA ALA A 115 -9.35 0.25 18.61
C ALA A 115 -7.85 0.40 18.96
N CYS A 116 -7.01 0.86 18.03
CA CYS A 116 -5.61 1.17 18.29
C CYS A 116 -5.41 2.20 19.41
N ILE A 117 -6.23 3.26 19.40
CA ILE A 117 -6.19 4.31 20.42
C ILE A 117 -6.62 3.74 21.78
N ALA A 118 -7.71 2.97 21.82
CA ALA A 118 -8.20 2.33 23.04
C ALA A 118 -7.18 1.32 23.62
N ALA A 119 -6.42 0.63 22.77
CA ALA A 119 -5.39 -0.32 23.16
C ALA A 119 -4.06 0.35 23.62
N GLY A 120 -3.98 1.69 23.64
CA GLY A 120 -2.80 2.41 24.15
C GLY A 120 -1.57 2.38 23.23
N VAL A 121 -1.78 2.34 21.90
CA VAL A 121 -0.69 2.25 20.89
C VAL A 121 0.09 0.93 20.96
N GLY A 122 -0.62 -0.18 21.21
CA GLY A 122 -0.10 -1.55 21.08
C GLY A 122 -0.50 -2.24 19.77
N PRO A 123 0.19 -3.32 19.35
CA PRO A 123 -0.17 -4.06 18.15
C PRO A 123 -1.58 -4.67 18.28
N MET A 124 -2.39 -4.53 17.22
CA MET A 124 -3.73 -5.11 17.20
C MET A 124 -3.65 -6.58 16.81
N ARG A 125 -4.34 -7.46 17.57
CA ARG A 125 -4.43 -8.88 17.22
C ARG A 125 -5.48 -9.09 16.13
N TYR A 126 -5.10 -9.86 15.11
CA TYR A 126 -5.98 -10.37 14.05
C TYR A 126 -6.49 -11.77 14.37
#